data_AF-A0A227JH04-F1
#
_entry.id   AF-A0A227JH04-F1
#
_cell.length_a   1.000
_cell.length_b   1.000
_cell.length_c   1.000
_cell.angle_alpha   90.00
_cell.angle_beta   90.00
_cell.angle_gamma   90.00
#
_symmetry.space_group_name_H-M   'P 1'
#
loop_
_entity.id
_entity.type
_entity.pdbx_description
1 polymer ?
#
loop_
_entity_poly.entity_id
_entity_poly.type
_entity_poly.pdbx_seq_one_letter_code
_entity_poly.pdbx_strand_id
1 'polypeptide(L)'
;VRRPKRLAWWVLPVCDAIGLAVFVGIGVEKALAYNASGMVAVIMGVITGCGGGIIRDVLAREVPMVLRSEVYATACIIGGIFHTMAVSMGYDHSTALLAGVISTLVIRLGAIRWHLSLPTFAINR
;
A
#
# COMPACT_ATOMS: atom_id res chain seq x y z
N VAL A 1 11.58 -7.78 -18.45
CA VAL A 1 12.45 -6.67 -17.95
C VAL A 1 13.85 -6.64 -18.60
N ARG A 2 14.18 -5.62 -19.42
CA ARG A 2 15.58 -5.27 -19.76
C ARG A 2 16.17 -4.44 -18.59
N ARG A 3 17.34 -4.81 -18.03
CA ARG A 3 17.94 -4.09 -16.90
C ARG A 3 18.40 -2.67 -17.31
N PRO A 4 17.85 -1.57 -16.76
CA PRO A 4 18.32 -0.22 -17.06
C PRO A 4 19.70 0.02 -16.40
N LYS A 5 20.75 0.21 -17.19
CA LYS A 5 22.17 0.26 -16.73
C LYS A 5 22.56 1.47 -15.86
N ARG A 6 21.60 2.25 -15.32
CA ARG A 6 21.86 3.53 -14.64
C ARG A 6 21.09 3.78 -13.33
N LEU A 7 20.14 2.92 -12.94
CA LEU A 7 19.39 3.10 -11.69
C LEU A 7 19.53 1.86 -10.80
N ALA A 8 19.73 2.06 -9.50
CA ALA A 8 19.75 0.96 -8.54
C ALA A 8 18.35 0.33 -8.45
N TRP A 9 18.29 -1.00 -8.53
CA TRP A 9 17.04 -1.76 -8.70
C TRP A 9 16.07 -1.64 -7.52
N TRP A 10 16.57 -1.24 -6.34
CA TRP A 10 15.77 -0.94 -5.14
C TRP A 10 14.98 0.37 -5.21
N VAL A 11 15.39 1.34 -6.04
CA VAL A 11 14.82 2.70 -6.04
C VAL A 11 13.34 2.70 -6.42
N LEU A 12 12.97 1.95 -7.47
CA LEU A 12 11.57 1.85 -7.91
C LEU A 12 10.64 1.27 -6.81
N PRO A 13 10.93 0.10 -6.20
CA PRO A 13 10.14 -0.41 -5.06
C PRO A 13 10.06 0.51 -3.84
N VAL A 14 11.11 1.28 -3.54
CA VAL A 14 11.11 2.21 -2.39
C VAL A 14 10.26 3.46 -2.67
N CYS A 15 10.40 4.08 -3.85
CA CYS A 15 9.54 5.19 -4.26
C CYS A 15 8.06 4.75 -4.39
N ASP A 16 7.81 3.54 -4.88
CA ASP A 16 6.50 2.88 -4.90
C ASP A 16 5.91 2.74 -3.49
N ALA A 17 6.66 2.18 -2.53
CA ALA A 17 6.22 2.02 -1.14
C ALA A 17 5.90 3.35 -0.44
N ILE A 18 6.67 4.41 -0.71
CA ILE A 18 6.43 5.76 -0.14
C ILE A 18 5.14 6.36 -0.72
N GLY A 19 4.99 6.37 -2.05
CA GLY A 19 3.77 6.89 -2.69
C GLY A 19 2.53 6.12 -2.26
N LEU A 20 2.63 4.78 -2.22
CA LEU A 20 1.58 3.89 -1.76
C LEU A 20 1.10 4.22 -0.34
N ALA A 21 2.02 4.33 0.63
CA ALA A 21 1.69 4.62 2.02
C ALA A 21 0.96 5.96 2.17
N VAL A 22 1.45 7.00 1.49
CA VAL A 22 0.84 8.35 1.51
C VAL A 22 -0.55 8.35 0.86
N PHE A 23 -0.71 7.74 -0.31
CA PHE A 23 -1.99 7.69 -1.01
C PHE A 23 -3.05 6.83 -0.31
N VAL A 24 -2.65 5.74 0.38
CA VAL A 24 -3.56 5.00 1.27
C VAL A 24 -4.02 5.90 2.41
N GLY A 25 -3.10 6.57 3.12
CA GLY A 25 -3.43 7.48 4.23
C GLY A 25 -4.42 8.58 3.82
N ILE A 26 -4.15 9.26 2.69
CA ILE A 26 -5.03 10.31 2.14
C ILE A 26 -6.40 9.74 1.74
N GLY A 27 -6.45 8.57 1.08
CA GLY A 27 -7.71 7.96 0.65
C GLY A 27 -8.61 7.54 1.82
N VAL A 28 -8.02 7.07 2.93
CA VAL A 28 -8.76 6.76 4.16
C VAL A 28 -9.36 8.02 4.79
N GLU A 29 -8.56 9.07 5.05
CA GLU A 29 -9.06 10.24 5.78
C GLU A 29 -10.01 11.11 4.92
N LYS A 30 -9.83 11.12 3.58
CA LYS A 30 -10.88 11.67 2.69
C LYS A 30 -12.18 10.89 2.77
N ALA A 31 -12.17 9.57 2.84
CA ALA A 31 -13.40 8.79 2.97
C ALA A 31 -14.06 8.99 4.35
N LEU A 32 -13.28 9.04 5.44
CA LEU A 32 -13.79 9.34 6.78
C LEU A 32 -14.35 10.78 6.87
N ALA A 33 -13.72 11.77 6.23
CA ALA A 33 -14.24 13.13 6.14
C ALA A 33 -15.58 13.24 5.37
N TYR A 34 -15.88 12.28 4.48
CA TYR A 34 -17.20 12.12 3.87
C TYR A 34 -18.19 11.29 4.72
N ASN A 35 -17.88 11.04 6.00
CA ASN A 35 -18.66 10.21 6.93
C ASN A 35 -18.88 8.76 6.45
N ALA A 36 -17.96 8.22 5.64
CA ALA A 36 -17.99 6.82 5.25
C ALA A 36 -17.63 5.91 6.46
N SER A 37 -18.15 4.68 6.47
CA SER A 37 -17.77 3.70 7.50
C SER A 37 -16.29 3.31 7.36
N GLY A 38 -15.66 2.93 8.49
CA GLY A 38 -14.23 2.58 8.50
C GLY A 38 -13.85 1.52 7.47
N MET A 39 -14.71 0.52 7.23
CA MET A 39 -14.48 -0.48 6.18
C MET A 39 -14.44 0.15 4.77
N VAL A 40 -15.37 1.05 4.44
CA VAL A 40 -15.38 1.77 3.15
C VAL A 40 -14.14 2.68 3.05
N ALA A 41 -13.73 3.30 4.15
CA ALA A 41 -12.54 4.14 4.18
C ALA A 41 -11.24 3.34 3.90
N VAL A 42 -11.06 2.16 4.52
CA VAL A 42 -9.94 1.25 4.20
C VAL A 42 -9.97 0.84 2.73
N ILE A 43 -11.14 0.46 2.19
CA ILE A 43 -11.29 0.08 0.78
C ILE A 43 -10.92 1.25 -0.15
N MET A 44 -11.39 2.46 0.12
CA MET A 44 -11.04 3.67 -0.66
C MET A 44 -9.54 3.99 -0.57
N GLY A 45 -8.92 3.86 0.60
CA GLY A 45 -7.47 4.01 0.77
C GLY A 45 -6.68 3.01 -0.07
N VAL A 46 -7.04 1.72 0.01
CA VAL A 46 -6.42 0.64 -0.77
C VAL A 46 -6.58 0.89 -2.27
N ILE A 47 -7.77 1.26 -2.75
CA ILE A 47 -8.03 1.58 -4.16
C ILE A 47 -7.19 2.78 -4.61
N THR A 48 -7.12 3.84 -3.80
CA THR A 48 -6.37 5.07 -4.11
C THR A 48 -4.87 4.80 -4.24
N GLY A 49 -4.28 4.08 -3.28
CA GLY A 49 -2.85 3.76 -3.30
C GLY A 49 -2.46 2.69 -4.33
N CYS A 50 -3.22 1.60 -4.41
CA CYS A 50 -2.93 0.50 -5.35
C CYS A 50 -3.27 0.85 -6.80
N GLY A 51 -4.33 1.64 -7.04
CA GLY A 51 -4.83 1.96 -8.38
C GLY A 51 -3.79 2.65 -9.26
N GLY A 52 -3.06 3.62 -8.72
CA GLY A 52 -1.96 4.28 -9.45
C GLY A 52 -0.84 3.32 -9.85
N GLY A 53 -0.47 2.39 -8.96
CA GLY A 53 0.51 1.32 -9.25
C GLY A 53 0.00 0.35 -10.32
N ILE A 54 -1.26 -0.08 -10.24
CA ILE A 54 -1.89 -0.96 -11.23
C ILE A 54 -1.92 -0.30 -12.61
N ILE A 55 -2.33 0.96 -12.71
CA ILE A 55 -2.37 1.71 -13.98
C ILE A 55 -0.97 1.83 -14.58
N ARG A 56 0.04 2.19 -13.78
CA ARG A 56 1.46 2.25 -14.19
C ARG A 56 1.93 0.92 -14.77
N ASP A 57 1.67 -0.19 -14.07
CA ASP A 57 2.18 -1.51 -14.44
C ASP A 57 1.48 -2.05 -15.71
N VAL A 58 0.16 -1.83 -15.83
CA VAL A 58 -0.63 -2.15 -17.03
C VAL A 58 -0.14 -1.36 -18.26
N LEU A 59 0.11 -0.05 -18.12
CA LEU A 59 0.67 0.77 -19.19
C LEU A 59 2.09 0.31 -19.59
N ALA A 60 2.87 -0.21 -18.65
CA ALA A 60 4.17 -0.83 -18.91
C ALA A 60 4.08 -2.25 -19.52
N ARG A 61 2.87 -2.80 -19.70
CA ARG A 61 2.59 -4.19 -20.14
C ARG A 61 3.23 -5.27 -19.24
N GLU A 62 3.38 -4.98 -17.96
CA GLU A 62 3.87 -5.91 -16.94
C GLU A 62 2.72 -6.26 -15.97
N VAL A 63 2.67 -7.50 -15.47
CA VAL A 63 1.66 -7.90 -14.47
C VAL A 63 1.79 -7.02 -13.21
N PRO A 64 0.71 -6.38 -12.70
CA PRO A 64 0.77 -5.46 -11.56
C PRO A 64 1.44 -6.02 -10.30
N MET A 65 2.19 -5.17 -9.60
CA MET A 65 2.88 -5.53 -8.35
C MET A 65 1.92 -6.04 -7.26
N VAL A 66 0.69 -5.52 -7.22
CA VAL A 66 -0.41 -6.02 -6.37
C VAL A 66 -0.71 -7.51 -6.57
N LEU A 67 -0.58 -8.03 -7.80
CA LEU A 67 -0.85 -9.43 -8.13
C LEU A 67 0.41 -10.32 -8.01
N ARG A 68 1.61 -9.74 -7.88
CA ARG A 68 2.87 -10.50 -7.71
C ARG A 68 3.36 -10.55 -6.26
N SER A 69 2.86 -9.67 -5.40
CA SER A 69 3.33 -9.54 -4.02
C SER A 69 2.13 -9.34 -3.10
N GLU A 70 1.68 -10.40 -2.45
CA GLU A 70 0.55 -10.38 -1.52
C GLU A 70 0.80 -9.43 -0.31
N VAL A 71 2.08 -9.18 0.02
CA VAL A 71 2.52 -8.17 1.01
C VAL A 71 2.39 -6.72 0.50
N TYR A 72 1.84 -6.51 -0.69
CA TYR A 72 1.47 -5.20 -1.22
C TYR A 72 0.08 -4.80 -0.69
N ALA A 73 -0.96 -5.57 -1.03
CA ALA A 73 -2.34 -5.23 -0.66
C ALA A 73 -2.60 -5.36 0.85
N THR A 74 -2.04 -6.38 1.49
CA THR A 74 -2.18 -6.60 2.94
C THR A 74 -1.58 -5.45 3.76
N ALA A 75 -0.43 -4.88 3.34
CA ALA A 75 0.16 -3.73 4.01
C ALA A 75 -0.76 -2.49 3.99
N CYS A 76 -1.41 -2.23 2.86
CA CYS A 76 -2.38 -1.15 2.71
C CYS A 76 -3.62 -1.36 3.59
N ILE A 77 -4.12 -2.60 3.67
CA ILE A 77 -5.26 -2.96 4.52
C ILE A 77 -4.89 -2.76 6.00
N ILE A 78 -3.73 -3.27 6.43
CA ILE A 78 -3.26 -3.12 7.82
C ILE A 78 -3.07 -1.64 8.18
N GLY A 79 -2.44 -0.85 7.32
CA GLY A 79 -2.26 0.59 7.57
C GLY A 79 -3.57 1.38 7.61
N GLY A 80 -4.55 1.01 6.77
CA GLY A 80 -5.90 1.58 6.83
C GLY A 80 -6.65 1.18 8.11
N ILE A 81 -6.46 -0.05 8.60
CA ILE A 81 -7.01 -0.49 9.89
C ILE A 81 -6.36 0.29 11.03
N PHE A 82 -5.04 0.44 11.06
CA PHE A 82 -4.35 1.27 12.07
C PHE A 82 -4.84 2.72 12.06
N HIS A 83 -5.04 3.30 10.88
CA HIS A 83 -5.57 4.66 10.72
C HIS A 83 -7.00 4.79 11.27
N THR A 84 -7.94 3.97 10.79
CA THR A 84 -9.34 4.00 11.23
C THR A 84 -9.49 3.68 12.73
N MET A 85 -8.65 2.78 13.26
CA MET A 85 -8.60 2.44 14.68
C MET A 85 -8.07 3.61 15.53
N ALA A 86 -7.04 4.32 15.08
CA ALA A 86 -6.57 5.53 15.76
C ALA A 86 -7.63 6.64 15.80
N VAL A 87 -8.34 6.90 14.69
CA VAL A 87 -9.49 7.83 14.68
C VAL A 87 -10.57 7.37 15.67
N SER A 88 -10.89 6.07 15.71
CA SER A 88 -11.89 5.52 16.66
C SER A 88 -11.51 5.65 18.14
N MET A 89 -10.21 5.81 18.45
CA MET A 89 -9.69 6.06 19.79
C MET A 89 -9.67 7.55 20.17
N GLY A 90 -10.11 8.46 19.29
CA GLY A 90 -10.15 9.90 19.55
C GLY A 90 -8.82 10.63 19.33
N TYR A 91 -7.87 10.05 18.59
CA TYR A 91 -6.67 10.76 18.15
C TYR A 91 -6.98 11.76 17.03
N ASP A 92 -6.22 12.86 16.96
CA ASP A 92 -6.36 13.87 15.91
C ASP A 92 -6.05 13.29 14.50
N HIS A 93 -6.74 13.79 13.47
CA HIS A 93 -6.62 13.35 12.07
C HIS A 93 -5.18 13.33 11.58
N SER A 94 -4.38 14.34 11.98
CA SER A 94 -2.96 14.45 11.62
C SER A 94 -2.16 13.27 12.17
N THR A 95 -2.43 12.89 13.42
CA THR A 95 -1.72 11.79 14.12
C THR A 95 -2.19 10.41 13.67
N ALA A 96 -3.50 10.24 13.45
CA ALA A 96 -4.07 8.99 12.95
C ALA A 96 -3.61 8.69 11.51
N LEU A 97 -3.55 9.72 10.65
CA LEU A 97 -2.98 9.62 9.31
C LEU A 97 -1.50 9.27 9.36
N LEU A 98 -0.72 9.92 10.22
CA LEU A 98 0.70 9.61 10.37
C LEU A 98 0.93 8.14 10.79
N ALA A 99 0.12 7.62 11.72
CA ALA A 99 0.18 6.22 12.14
C ALA A 99 -0.17 5.25 10.99
N GLY A 100 -1.18 5.56 10.17
CA GLY A 100 -1.54 4.78 8.98
C GLY A 100 -0.45 4.77 7.89
N VAL A 101 0.15 5.92 7.63
CA VAL A 101 1.26 6.06 6.66
C VAL A 101 2.51 5.32 7.16
N ILE A 102 2.91 5.52 8.42
CA ILE A 102 4.10 4.88 9.00
C ILE A 102 3.94 3.36 9.05
N SER A 103 2.79 2.84 9.50
CA SER A 103 2.55 1.39 9.53
C SER A 103 2.57 0.77 8.13
N THR A 104 1.91 1.37 7.14
CA THR A 104 1.98 0.93 5.73
C THR A 104 3.42 0.92 5.22
N LEU A 105 4.17 2.00 5.47
CA LEU A 105 5.54 2.17 4.99
C LEU A 105 6.50 1.16 5.64
N VAL A 106 6.43 0.96 6.95
CA VAL A 106 7.28 0.00 7.68
C VAL A 106 7.04 -1.43 7.19
N ILE A 107 5.77 -1.83 6.99
CA ILE A 107 5.43 -3.17 6.47
C ILE A 107 5.98 -3.33 5.04
N ARG A 108 5.78 -2.34 4.15
CA ARG A 108 6.27 -2.39 2.76
C ARG A 108 7.80 -2.39 2.68
N LEU A 109 8.50 -1.55 3.44
CA LEU A 109 9.96 -1.52 3.46
C LEU A 109 10.56 -2.79 4.07
N GLY A 110 9.96 -3.32 5.13
CA GLY A 110 10.33 -4.63 5.69
C GLY A 110 10.16 -5.75 4.66
N ALA A 111 9.02 -5.79 3.97
CA ALA A 111 8.74 -6.78 2.92
C ALA A 111 9.77 -6.74 1.79
N ILE A 112 10.14 -5.53 1.33
CA ILE A 112 11.19 -5.32 0.32
C ILE A 112 12.56 -5.77 0.87
N ARG A 113 12.92 -5.40 2.11
CA ARG A 113 14.25 -5.65 2.68
C ARG A 113 14.52 -7.11 3.03
N TRP A 114 13.49 -7.86 3.44
CA TRP A 114 13.59 -9.30 3.75
C TRP A 114 13.12 -10.20 2.59
N HIS A 115 12.75 -9.64 1.44
CA HIS A 115 12.16 -10.36 0.30
C HIS A 115 10.95 -11.23 0.70
N LEU A 116 10.15 -10.76 1.66
CA LEU A 116 8.99 -11.49 2.15
C LEU A 116 7.98 -11.72 1.01
N SER A 117 7.88 -12.99 0.62
CA SER A 117 6.96 -13.50 -0.36
C SER A 117 6.07 -14.50 0.37
N LEU A 118 4.76 -14.26 0.39
CA LEU A 118 3.81 -15.24 0.92
C LEU A 118 3.84 -16.50 0.03
N PRO A 119 3.56 -17.69 0.59
CA PRO A 119 3.73 -18.96 -0.11
C PRO A 119 2.67 -19.12 -1.21
N THR A 120 3.04 -18.78 -2.45
CA THR A 120 2.18 -18.95 -3.62
C THR A 120 1.75 -20.41 -3.74
N PHE A 121 0.44 -20.66 -3.74
CA PHE A 121 -0.12 -22.01 -3.92
C PHE A 121 0.19 -22.56 -5.31
N ALA A 122 1.31 -23.27 -5.42
CA ALA A 122 1.69 -24.01 -6.61
C ALA A 122 0.75 -25.22 -6.78
N ILE A 123 -0.37 -25.02 -7.49
CA ILE A 123 -1.20 -26.12 -7.99
C ILE A 123 -0.38 -26.85 -9.05
N ASN A 124 0.35 -27.86 -8.60
CA ASN A 124 1.15 -28.73 -9.44
C ASN A 124 0.22 -29.53 -10.37
N ARG A 125 0.46 -29.46 -11.69
CA ARG A 125 -0.30 -30.13 -12.75
C ARG A 125 0.64 -30.54 -13.88
#